data_AF-A0A3D1GD69-F1
#
_entry.id   AF-A0A3D1GD69-F1
#
_cell.length_a   1.000
_cell.length_b   1.000
_cell.length_c   1.000
_cell.angle_alpha   90.00
_cell.angle_beta   90.00
_cell.angle_gamma   90.00
#
_symmetry.space_group_name_H-M   'P 1'
#
loop_
_entity.id
_entity.type
_entity.pdbx_description
1 polymer ?
#
loop_
_entity_poly.entity_id
_entity_poly.type
_entity_poly.pdbx_seq_one_letter_code
_entity_poly.pdbx_strand_id
1 'polypeptide(L)'
;MESEETESYTMNEFNGIISTSGKAEVKGIVKGEITVHAEDDIDIIGDITYYTDPRVDSVTTDILGLVSESDVVVDQNAHRDSGTQDIDIQASIMALNSSFYVENYNNSSGGLKGTINLFGGIVQKNRGPVGTFNANTNQAVSGYSKNYQYDARLKGYIPPAFPRESVFSVVYWKDKVKEVPATTTTEKDDSDGTTTTTGQ
;
A
#
# COMPACT_ATOMS: atom_id res chain seq x y z
N MET A 1 35.00 -19.19 -5.86
CA MET A 1 34.17 -18.00 -5.60
C MET A 1 33.67 -17.60 -6.96
N GLU A 2 32.43 -17.98 -7.25
CA GLU A 2 31.73 -17.62 -8.47
C GLU A 2 31.24 -16.18 -8.25
N SER A 3 31.54 -15.29 -9.18
CA SER A 3 31.07 -13.91 -9.13
C SER A 3 29.67 -13.86 -9.69
N GLU A 4 28.68 -13.58 -8.85
CA GLU A 4 27.32 -13.25 -9.31
C GLU A 4 27.41 -12.00 -10.19
N GLU A 5 27.03 -12.13 -11.46
CA GLU A 5 27.06 -11.04 -12.44
C GLU A 5 25.74 -10.28 -12.36
N THR A 6 25.76 -9.11 -11.72
CA THR A 6 24.57 -8.26 -11.57
C THR A 6 24.22 -7.59 -12.90
N GLU A 7 23.28 -8.17 -13.66
CA GLU A 7 22.72 -7.54 -14.85
C GLU A 7 21.79 -6.38 -14.48
N SER A 8 22.13 -5.16 -14.91
CA SER A 8 21.35 -3.95 -14.66
C SER A 8 20.63 -3.48 -15.93
N TYR A 9 19.30 -3.40 -15.88
CA TYR A 9 18.45 -3.02 -17.01
C TYR A 9 17.84 -1.62 -16.81
N THR A 10 18.17 -0.67 -17.69
CA THR A 10 17.63 0.70 -17.65
C THR A 10 16.35 0.82 -18.46
N MET A 11 15.22 1.02 -17.78
CA MET A 11 13.86 0.90 -18.31
C MET A 11 13.31 2.18 -18.94
N ASN A 12 13.97 2.73 -19.97
CA ASN A 12 13.57 4.02 -20.54
C ASN A 12 12.39 3.94 -21.55
N GLU A 13 12.19 2.81 -22.23
CA GLU A 13 11.15 2.62 -23.27
C GLU A 13 10.56 1.18 -23.32
N PHE A 14 10.75 0.38 -22.27
CA PHE A 14 10.28 -1.02 -22.25
C PHE A 14 8.86 -1.14 -21.70
N ASN A 15 7.95 -1.68 -22.51
CA ASN A 15 6.65 -2.18 -22.06
C ASN A 15 6.64 -3.71 -22.16
N GLY A 16 6.33 -4.41 -21.07
CA GLY A 16 6.29 -5.87 -21.06
C GLY A 16 6.69 -6.50 -19.73
N ILE A 17 7.42 -7.62 -19.79
CA ILE A 17 7.78 -8.46 -18.65
C ILE A 17 9.30 -8.61 -18.59
N ILE A 18 9.92 -8.35 -17.44
CA ILE A 18 11.23 -8.91 -17.08
C ILE A 18 10.98 -10.12 -16.18
N SER A 19 11.64 -11.24 -16.46
CA SER A 19 11.51 -12.47 -15.70
C SER A 19 12.87 -13.06 -15.40
N THR A 20 13.09 -13.48 -14.15
CA THR A 20 14.28 -14.21 -13.70
C THR A 20 13.89 -15.50 -12.97
N SER A 21 14.75 -16.52 -13.06
CA SER A 21 14.61 -17.78 -12.31
C SER A 21 15.28 -17.73 -10.93
N GLY A 22 15.81 -16.58 -10.52
CA GLY A 22 16.33 -16.32 -9.18
C GLY A 22 15.67 -15.09 -8.57
N LYS A 23 16.30 -14.54 -7.52
CA LYS A 23 15.88 -13.29 -6.87
C LYS A 23 15.97 -12.11 -7.82
N ALA A 24 15.11 -11.11 -7.64
CA ALA A 24 15.23 -9.80 -8.28
C ALA A 24 15.32 -8.68 -7.24
N GLU A 25 16.23 -7.73 -7.44
CA GLU A 25 16.30 -6.49 -6.66
C GLU A 25 15.69 -5.33 -7.46
N VAL A 26 14.84 -4.52 -6.84
CA VAL A 26 14.08 -3.45 -7.52
C VAL A 26 14.12 -2.12 -6.77
N LYS A 27 14.35 -1.04 -7.53
CA LYS A 27 14.20 0.37 -7.15
C LYS A 27 14.18 1.27 -8.40
N GLY A 28 13.76 2.52 -8.24
CA GLY A 28 13.88 3.58 -9.24
C GLY A 28 12.54 4.12 -9.76
N ILE A 29 12.58 4.63 -10.99
CA ILE A 29 11.43 5.29 -11.63
C ILE A 29 10.95 4.44 -12.80
N VAL A 30 9.65 4.10 -12.80
CA VAL A 30 8.97 3.31 -13.82
C VAL A 30 8.25 4.23 -14.79
N LYS A 31 8.51 4.06 -16.09
CA LYS A 31 7.79 4.72 -17.17
C LYS A 31 7.27 3.66 -18.14
N GLY A 32 5.98 3.70 -18.46
CA GLY A 32 5.29 2.67 -19.23
C GLY A 32 4.71 1.53 -18.39
N GLU A 33 4.41 0.43 -19.06
CA GLU A 33 3.67 -0.71 -18.51
C GLU A 33 4.62 -1.88 -18.30
N ILE A 34 4.97 -2.20 -17.05
CA ILE A 34 6.03 -3.16 -16.73
C ILE A 34 5.53 -4.18 -15.69
N THR A 35 5.91 -5.44 -15.87
CA THR A 35 5.88 -6.47 -14.81
C THR A 35 7.29 -7.01 -14.58
N VAL A 36 7.71 -7.09 -13.32
CA VAL A 36 8.90 -7.84 -12.89
C VAL A 36 8.43 -9.15 -12.26
N HIS A 37 8.95 -10.26 -12.76
CA HIS A 37 8.68 -11.61 -12.29
C HIS A 37 9.96 -12.27 -11.76
N ALA A 38 9.84 -12.96 -10.63
CA ALA A 38 10.89 -13.79 -10.06
C ALA A 38 10.32 -15.13 -9.58
N GLU A 39 11.01 -16.23 -9.91
CA GLU A 39 10.73 -17.57 -9.34
C GLU A 39 11.13 -17.67 -7.84
N ASP A 40 11.95 -16.73 -7.37
CA ASP A 40 12.34 -16.54 -5.97
C ASP A 40 11.85 -15.16 -5.47
N ASP A 41 12.36 -14.69 -4.33
CA ASP A 41 11.98 -13.40 -3.74
C ASP A 41 12.18 -12.18 -4.68
N ILE A 42 11.36 -11.15 -4.47
CA ILE A 42 11.63 -9.79 -4.97
C ILE A 42 11.99 -8.89 -3.80
N ASP A 43 13.21 -8.34 -3.81
CA ASP A 43 13.71 -7.43 -2.79
C ASP A 43 13.56 -5.97 -3.25
N ILE A 44 12.74 -5.21 -2.55
CA ILE A 44 12.58 -3.76 -2.72
C ILE A 44 13.69 -3.07 -1.93
N ILE A 45 14.72 -2.62 -2.66
CA ILE A 45 15.97 -2.08 -2.11
C ILE A 45 16.03 -0.54 -2.10
N GLY A 46 14.93 0.12 -2.47
CA GLY A 46 14.80 1.59 -2.52
C GLY A 46 13.38 1.99 -2.93
N ASP A 47 13.17 3.29 -3.13
CA ASP A 47 11.88 3.79 -3.61
C ASP A 47 11.56 3.28 -5.02
N ILE A 48 10.28 3.02 -5.28
CA ILE A 48 9.74 2.63 -6.59
C ILE A 48 8.59 3.58 -6.90
N THR A 49 8.76 4.44 -7.91
CA THR A 49 7.77 5.48 -8.26
C THR A 49 7.44 5.47 -9.74
N TYR A 50 6.23 5.88 -10.11
CA TYR A 50 5.89 6.16 -11.50
C TYR A 50 6.50 7.48 -11.95
N TYR A 51 6.97 7.55 -13.20
CA TYR A 51 7.49 8.77 -13.82
C TYR A 51 6.41 9.87 -13.84
N THR A 52 5.17 9.48 -14.07
CA THR A 52 3.97 10.32 -13.97
C THR A 52 3.05 9.74 -12.91
N ASP A 53 2.80 10.48 -11.83
CA ASP A 53 1.90 10.02 -10.76
C ASP A 53 0.42 10.08 -11.23
N PRO A 54 -0.32 8.96 -11.26
CA PRO A 54 -1.72 8.91 -11.69
C PRO A 54 -2.69 9.68 -10.77
N ARG A 55 -2.24 10.07 -9.57
CA ARG A 55 -2.97 10.95 -8.65
C ARG A 55 -2.87 12.42 -9.06
N VAL A 56 -1.90 12.76 -9.91
CA VAL A 56 -1.68 14.10 -10.48
C VAL A 56 -2.15 14.16 -11.93
N ASP A 57 -1.82 13.16 -12.74
CA ASP A 57 -2.30 13.01 -14.12
C ASP A 57 -2.93 11.63 -14.36
N SER A 58 -4.25 11.59 -14.38
CA SER A 58 -5.02 10.35 -14.53
C SER A 58 -4.97 9.72 -15.92
N VAL A 59 -4.38 10.37 -16.94
CA VAL A 59 -4.19 9.75 -18.27
C VAL A 59 -2.90 8.96 -18.40
N THR A 60 -2.04 8.94 -17.38
CA THR A 60 -0.80 8.15 -17.42
C THR A 60 -1.05 6.65 -17.49
N THR A 61 -0.31 6.00 -18.40
CA THR A 61 -0.19 4.55 -18.55
C THR A 61 0.84 3.94 -17.61
N ASP A 62 1.60 4.75 -16.86
CA ASP A 62 2.67 4.26 -15.97
C ASP A 62 2.08 3.30 -14.91
N ILE A 63 2.52 2.04 -14.94
CA ILE A 63 2.03 0.98 -14.06
C ILE A 63 3.09 -0.13 -13.89
N LEU A 64 3.26 -0.60 -12.66
CA LEU A 64 4.19 -1.68 -12.30
C LEU A 64 3.45 -2.87 -11.68
N GLY A 65 3.77 -4.06 -12.15
CA GLY A 65 3.54 -5.33 -11.46
C GLY A 65 4.83 -5.86 -10.86
N LEU A 66 4.79 -6.29 -9.59
CA LEU A 66 5.82 -7.13 -8.98
C LEU A 66 5.20 -8.50 -8.69
N VAL A 67 5.77 -9.58 -9.20
CA VAL A 67 5.25 -10.94 -9.06
C VAL A 67 6.37 -11.88 -8.61
N SER A 68 6.32 -12.28 -7.35
CA SER A 68 7.19 -13.30 -6.76
C SER A 68 6.42 -14.61 -6.60
N GLU A 69 7.03 -15.75 -6.95
CA GLU A 69 6.51 -17.06 -6.56
C GLU A 69 6.68 -17.32 -5.05
N SER A 70 7.66 -16.65 -4.42
CA SER A 70 8.02 -16.68 -3.00
C SER A 70 7.47 -15.44 -2.24
N ASP A 71 8.34 -14.65 -1.59
CA ASP A 71 8.02 -13.43 -0.85
C ASP A 71 8.36 -12.16 -1.64
N VAL A 72 7.76 -11.03 -1.23
CA VAL A 72 8.21 -9.69 -1.63
C VAL A 72 8.67 -8.96 -0.38
N VAL A 73 9.96 -8.66 -0.31
CA VAL A 73 10.63 -8.18 0.89
C VAL A 73 11.06 -6.74 0.70
N VAL A 74 10.70 -5.85 1.62
CA VAL A 74 11.33 -4.53 1.70
C VAL A 74 12.61 -4.67 2.53
N ASP A 75 13.76 -4.38 1.91
CA ASP A 75 15.06 -4.41 2.60
C ASP A 75 15.05 -3.45 3.80
N GLN A 76 15.72 -3.84 4.90
CA GLN A 76 15.67 -3.06 6.14
C GLN A 76 16.28 -1.66 5.99
N ASN A 77 17.12 -1.42 4.99
CA ASN A 77 17.81 -0.18 4.69
C ASN A 77 17.24 0.56 3.47
N ALA A 78 16.21 0.05 2.79
CA ALA A 78 15.68 0.63 1.54
C ALA A 78 15.36 2.14 1.61
N HIS A 79 14.80 2.63 2.73
CA HIS A 79 14.59 4.07 3.00
C HIS A 79 15.85 4.95 2.85
N ARG A 80 17.05 4.38 3.03
CA ARG A 80 18.32 5.10 2.94
C ARG A 80 18.72 5.41 1.50
N ASP A 81 18.12 4.76 0.51
CA ASP A 81 18.42 4.98 -0.91
C ASP A 81 18.03 6.41 -1.36
N SER A 82 16.83 6.87 -0.96
CA SER A 82 16.41 8.27 -1.14
C SER A 82 16.83 9.20 0.01
N GLY A 83 17.47 8.67 1.05
CA GLY A 83 17.92 9.42 2.22
C GLY A 83 16.80 9.88 3.17
N THR A 84 15.60 9.32 3.04
CA THR A 84 14.45 9.62 3.92
C THR A 84 14.31 8.55 5.02
N GLN A 85 13.27 8.65 5.86
CA GLN A 85 12.87 7.56 6.76
C GLN A 85 11.70 6.74 6.20
N ASP A 86 11.00 7.30 5.23
CA ASP A 86 9.85 6.69 4.57
C ASP A 86 10.32 5.78 3.42
N ILE A 87 9.40 5.11 2.76
CA ILE A 87 9.65 4.45 1.47
C ILE A 87 8.39 4.56 0.62
N ASP A 88 8.54 5.06 -0.60
CA ASP A 88 7.47 5.21 -1.59
C ASP A 88 7.48 4.01 -2.54
N ILE A 89 6.35 3.29 -2.61
CA ILE A 89 6.19 2.08 -3.42
C ILE A 89 4.94 2.19 -4.28
N GLN A 90 5.11 2.39 -5.58
CA GLN A 90 4.05 2.51 -6.57
C GLN A 90 4.01 1.24 -7.43
N ALA A 91 3.24 0.23 -7.00
CA ALA A 91 3.19 -1.08 -7.63
C ALA A 91 1.94 -1.89 -7.26
N SER A 92 1.48 -2.73 -8.19
CA SER A 92 0.66 -3.91 -7.88
C SER A 92 1.59 -5.06 -7.49
N ILE A 93 1.58 -5.46 -6.23
CA ILE A 93 2.48 -6.45 -5.66
C ILE A 93 1.76 -7.79 -5.51
N MET A 94 2.40 -8.88 -5.93
CA MET A 94 1.94 -10.24 -5.75
C MET A 94 3.05 -11.13 -5.16
N ALA A 95 2.79 -11.73 -4.00
CA ALA A 95 3.56 -12.82 -3.41
C ALA A 95 2.70 -14.09 -3.45
N LEU A 96 2.85 -14.90 -4.49
CA LEU A 96 1.90 -15.95 -4.88
C LEU A 96 1.63 -16.96 -3.76
N ASN A 97 2.70 -17.46 -3.12
CA ASN A 97 2.60 -18.47 -2.08
C ASN A 97 3.05 -18.03 -0.69
N SER A 98 3.51 -16.79 -0.53
CA SER A 98 3.98 -16.25 0.75
C SER A 98 3.43 -14.86 1.07
N SER A 99 4.28 -13.87 1.35
CA SER A 99 3.93 -12.62 2.03
C SER A 99 4.58 -11.37 1.39
N PHE A 100 4.01 -10.20 1.68
CA PHE A 100 4.72 -8.92 1.57
C PHE A 100 5.13 -8.45 2.96
N TYR A 101 6.44 -8.37 3.25
CA TYR A 101 6.97 -8.04 4.59
C TYR A 101 8.20 -7.12 4.55
N VAL A 102 8.65 -6.64 5.71
CA VAL A 102 9.91 -5.87 5.87
C VAL A 102 10.97 -6.73 6.54
N GLU A 103 12.16 -6.77 5.96
CA GLU A 103 13.31 -7.45 6.55
C GLU A 103 13.62 -6.88 7.95
N ASN A 104 13.85 -7.77 8.94
CA ASN A 104 14.11 -7.40 10.33
C ASN A 104 13.06 -6.46 10.97
N TYR A 105 11.78 -6.54 10.56
CA TYR A 105 10.69 -5.69 11.08
C TYR A 105 10.57 -5.64 12.61
N ASN A 106 11.02 -6.67 13.32
CA ASN A 106 10.96 -6.83 14.78
C ASN A 106 12.27 -6.46 15.49
N ASN A 107 13.30 -6.03 14.76
CA ASN A 107 14.58 -5.63 15.34
C ASN A 107 14.44 -4.26 16.03
N SER A 108 14.15 -4.27 17.33
CA SER A 108 14.05 -3.05 18.15
C SER A 108 15.33 -2.21 18.18
N SER A 109 16.51 -2.80 17.94
CA SER A 109 17.77 -2.06 17.83
C SER A 109 17.89 -1.30 16.50
N GLY A 110 17.14 -1.71 15.47
CA GLY A 110 16.96 -0.96 14.23
C GLY A 110 15.97 0.20 14.36
N GLY A 111 15.29 0.32 15.50
CA GLY A 111 14.39 1.42 15.85
C GLY A 111 13.10 1.47 15.04
N LEU A 112 12.40 2.60 15.21
CA LEU A 112 11.31 3.00 14.32
C LEU A 112 11.90 3.46 12.98
N LYS A 113 11.24 3.02 11.91
CA LYS A 113 11.39 3.59 10.56
C LYS A 113 10.22 4.55 10.34
N GLY A 114 10.17 5.23 9.19
CA GLY A 114 9.06 6.07 8.80
C GLY A 114 7.85 5.26 8.36
N THR A 115 7.31 5.59 7.19
CA THR A 115 6.08 5.05 6.65
C THR A 115 6.34 4.37 5.31
N ILE A 116 5.74 3.19 5.09
CA ILE A 116 5.58 2.64 3.75
C ILE A 116 4.38 3.34 3.12
N ASN A 117 4.65 4.22 2.15
CA ASN A 117 3.68 4.88 1.29
C ASN A 117 3.44 4.01 0.06
N LEU A 118 2.50 3.06 0.18
CA LEU A 118 2.16 2.18 -0.93
C LEU A 118 0.98 2.75 -1.72
N PHE A 119 1.15 2.95 -3.03
CA PHE A 119 0.06 3.26 -3.95
C PHE A 119 -0.03 2.16 -5.01
N GLY A 120 -1.09 1.35 -4.97
CA GLY A 120 -1.18 0.16 -5.83
C GLY A 120 -2.06 -0.93 -5.24
N GLY A 121 -1.51 -2.14 -5.11
CA GLY A 121 -2.23 -3.29 -4.56
C GLY A 121 -1.28 -4.30 -3.92
N ILE A 122 -1.80 -5.14 -3.02
CA ILE A 122 -1.04 -6.28 -2.47
C ILE A 122 -1.92 -7.53 -2.54
N VAL A 123 -1.46 -8.51 -3.30
CA VAL A 123 -1.99 -9.89 -3.34
C VAL A 123 -0.95 -10.78 -2.63
N GLN A 124 -1.34 -11.44 -1.55
CA GLN A 124 -0.44 -12.28 -0.76
C GLN A 124 -1.25 -13.37 -0.07
N LYS A 125 -0.66 -14.57 0.06
CA LYS A 125 -1.30 -15.70 0.76
C LYS A 125 -1.35 -15.45 2.27
N ASN A 126 -0.26 -14.97 2.84
CA ASN A 126 -0.12 -14.63 4.25
C ASN A 126 0.17 -13.13 4.38
N ARG A 127 -0.44 -12.45 5.36
CA ARG A 127 -0.18 -11.03 5.58
C ARG A 127 1.14 -10.83 6.33
N GLY A 128 2.16 -10.37 5.60
CA GLY A 128 3.47 -10.08 6.20
C GLY A 128 3.47 -8.90 7.19
N PRO A 129 4.34 -8.94 8.22
CA PRO A 129 4.57 -7.83 9.13
C PRO A 129 5.57 -6.82 8.54
N VAL A 130 5.41 -5.53 8.89
CA VAL A 130 6.30 -4.44 8.43
C VAL A 130 6.89 -3.63 9.58
N GLY A 131 6.44 -3.93 10.80
CA GLY A 131 6.83 -3.30 12.05
C GLY A 131 6.09 -3.95 13.21
N THR A 132 6.46 -3.58 14.43
CA THR A 132 5.84 -4.06 15.67
C THR A 132 5.28 -2.89 16.49
N PHE A 133 4.33 -3.18 17.38
CA PHE A 133 3.74 -2.21 18.30
C PHE A 133 3.55 -2.84 19.69
N ASN A 134 3.57 -2.00 20.72
CA ASN A 134 3.27 -2.41 22.08
C ASN A 134 1.75 -2.56 22.24
N ALA A 135 1.29 -3.79 22.49
CA ALA A 135 -0.14 -4.10 22.59
C ALA A 135 -0.88 -3.37 23.73
N ASN A 136 -0.17 -2.85 24.75
CA ASN A 136 -0.79 -2.13 25.87
C ASN A 136 -0.93 -0.62 25.61
N THR A 137 0.01 -0.03 24.85
CA THR A 137 0.01 1.42 24.58
C THR A 137 -0.40 1.78 23.15
N ASN A 138 -0.52 0.79 22.25
CA ASN A 138 -0.69 0.94 20.81
C ASN A 138 0.39 1.79 20.11
N GLN A 139 1.54 2.01 20.77
CA GLN A 139 2.67 2.73 20.20
C GLN A 139 3.53 1.78 19.37
N ALA A 140 4.03 2.25 18.21
CA ALA A 140 5.01 1.51 17.42
C ALA A 140 6.30 1.28 18.22
N VAL A 141 6.99 0.18 17.95
CA VAL A 141 8.23 -0.25 18.63
C VAL A 141 9.38 -0.44 17.64
N SER A 142 9.13 -1.00 16.46
CA SER A 142 10.14 -1.22 15.42
C SER A 142 9.54 -1.24 14.02
N GLY A 143 10.35 -1.01 12.99
CA GLY A 143 9.92 -1.08 11.59
C GLY A 143 9.03 0.11 11.17
N TYR A 144 8.29 -0.06 10.08
CA TYR A 144 7.52 1.02 9.44
C TYR A 144 6.07 1.13 9.92
N SER A 145 5.54 2.35 9.86
CA SER A 145 4.10 2.62 9.79
C SER A 145 3.53 2.31 8.38
N LYS A 146 2.21 2.18 8.26
CA LYS A 146 1.53 1.85 6.99
C LYS A 146 0.67 3.01 6.47
N ASN A 147 0.92 3.45 5.25
CA ASN A 147 0.04 4.32 4.45
C ASN A 147 -0.23 3.62 3.12
N TYR A 148 -1.22 2.73 3.10
CA TYR A 148 -1.55 1.94 1.90
C TYR A 148 -2.80 2.51 1.23
N GLN A 149 -2.67 2.88 -0.04
CA GLN A 149 -3.72 3.45 -0.88
C GLN A 149 -3.88 2.56 -2.11
N TYR A 150 -5.13 2.20 -2.42
CA TYR A 150 -5.42 1.33 -3.55
C TYR A 150 -5.39 2.13 -4.86
N ASP A 151 -4.61 1.70 -5.86
CA ASP A 151 -4.70 2.24 -7.21
C ASP A 151 -5.98 1.73 -7.88
N ALA A 152 -6.97 2.62 -7.98
CA ALA A 152 -8.27 2.31 -8.55
C ALA A 152 -8.22 1.87 -10.02
N ARG A 153 -7.13 2.18 -10.76
CA ARG A 153 -6.92 1.75 -12.16
C ARG A 153 -6.85 0.22 -12.26
N LEU A 154 -6.32 -0.47 -11.23
CA LEU A 154 -6.16 -1.93 -11.17
C LEU A 154 -7.45 -2.74 -11.32
N LYS A 155 -8.63 -2.10 -11.26
CA LYS A 155 -9.92 -2.74 -11.56
C LYS A 155 -10.15 -3.04 -13.04
N GLY A 156 -9.47 -2.33 -13.94
CA GLY A 156 -9.66 -2.44 -15.40
C GLY A 156 -8.38 -2.25 -16.22
N TYR A 157 -7.28 -1.85 -15.59
CA TYR A 157 -5.98 -1.64 -16.21
C TYR A 157 -4.93 -2.33 -15.33
N ILE A 158 -4.38 -3.43 -15.83
CA ILE A 158 -3.49 -4.33 -15.08
C ILE A 158 -2.09 -4.33 -15.70
N PRO A 159 -1.02 -4.58 -14.90
CA PRO A 159 0.32 -4.71 -15.46
C PRO A 159 0.41 -5.85 -16.50
N PRO A 160 1.34 -5.79 -17.47
CA PRO A 160 1.44 -6.79 -18.53
C PRO A 160 1.65 -8.20 -17.98
N ALA A 161 0.78 -9.14 -18.39
CA ALA A 161 0.77 -10.53 -17.93
C ALA A 161 0.74 -10.74 -16.40
N PHE A 162 0.30 -9.73 -15.63
CA PHE A 162 0.09 -9.88 -14.20
C PHE A 162 -0.91 -11.03 -13.93
N PRO A 163 -0.62 -11.97 -13.00
CA PRO A 163 -1.51 -13.09 -12.76
C PRO A 163 -2.92 -12.63 -12.38
N ARG A 164 -3.92 -13.28 -12.97
CA ARG A 164 -5.33 -12.95 -12.78
C ARG A 164 -6.07 -14.15 -12.23
N GLU A 165 -6.90 -13.91 -11.21
CA GLU A 165 -7.91 -14.86 -10.81
C GLU A 165 -9.09 -14.87 -11.79
N SER A 166 -9.85 -15.96 -11.79
CA SER A 166 -11.03 -16.16 -12.63
C SER A 166 -12.19 -15.27 -12.19
N VAL A 167 -12.28 -14.06 -12.76
CA VAL A 167 -13.43 -13.11 -12.73
C VAL A 167 -14.22 -13.07 -11.42
N PHE A 168 -13.88 -12.15 -10.53
CA PHE A 168 -14.75 -11.82 -9.39
C PHE A 168 -15.89 -10.87 -9.79
N SER A 169 -17.11 -11.24 -9.40
CA SER A 169 -18.27 -10.36 -9.42
C SER A 169 -18.57 -9.91 -7.99
N VAL A 170 -18.71 -8.60 -7.76
CA VAL A 170 -19.23 -8.07 -6.49
C VAL A 170 -20.72 -8.38 -6.44
N VAL A 171 -21.08 -9.49 -5.77
CA VAL A 171 -22.48 -9.94 -5.66
C VAL A 171 -23.31 -8.98 -4.79
N TYR A 172 -22.70 -8.43 -3.73
CA TYR A 172 -23.32 -7.47 -2.82
C TYR A 172 -22.27 -6.77 -1.93
N TRP A 173 -22.55 -5.55 -1.49
CA TRP A 173 -21.83 -4.88 -0.40
C TRP A 173 -22.82 -4.30 0.62
N LYS A 174 -22.43 -4.24 1.90
CA LYS A 174 -23.25 -3.66 2.97
C LYS A 174 -22.41 -2.81 3.90
N ASP A 175 -22.57 -1.50 3.78
CA ASP A 175 -22.05 -0.56 4.75
C ASP A 175 -22.93 -0.57 6.02
N LYS A 176 -22.28 -0.44 7.19
CA LYS A 176 -23.00 -0.13 8.43
C LYS A 176 -23.19 1.38 8.50
N VAL A 177 -24.42 1.85 8.25
CA VAL A 177 -24.81 3.22 8.59
C VAL A 177 -24.57 3.42 10.09
N LYS A 178 -23.75 4.42 10.45
CA LYS A 178 -23.72 4.91 11.83
C LYS A 178 -24.93 5.79 12.03
N GLU A 179 -25.80 5.42 12.96
CA GLU A 179 -26.90 6.32 13.34
C GLU A 179 -26.33 7.56 14.00
N VAL A 180 -26.71 8.73 13.47
CA VAL A 180 -26.44 10.02 14.10
C VAL A 180 -27.50 10.21 15.17
N PRO A 181 -27.15 10.43 16.46
CA PRO A 181 -28.13 10.69 17.49
C PRO A 181 -29.00 11.89 17.12
N ALA A 182 -30.32 11.75 17.27
CA ALA A 182 -31.24 12.84 16.96
C ALA A 182 -30.94 14.06 17.83
N THR A 183 -30.67 15.21 17.19
CA THR A 183 -30.58 16.49 17.89
C THR A 183 -31.97 16.85 18.40
N THR A 184 -32.18 16.78 19.72
CA THR A 184 -33.41 17.27 20.34
C THR A 184 -33.44 18.79 20.26
N THR A 185 -34.03 19.33 19.20
CA THR A 185 -34.40 20.75 19.14
C THR A 185 -35.55 20.98 20.10
N THR A 186 -35.26 21.52 21.28
CA THR A 186 -36.32 21.99 22.19
C THR A 186 -36.93 23.25 21.60
N GLU A 187 -38.08 23.12 20.93
CA GLU A 187 -38.90 24.29 20.61
C GLU A 187 -39.36 24.94 21.92
N LYS A 188 -39.02 26.22 22.08
CA LYS A 188 -39.51 27.04 23.19
C LYS A 188 -40.86 27.61 22.77
N ASP A 189 -41.92 27.03 23.29
CA ASP A 189 -43.30 27.45 23.05
C ASP A 189 -43.57 28.79 23.75
N ASP A 190 -43.39 29.89 23.01
CA ASP A 190 -43.69 31.25 23.47
C ASP A 190 -45.20 31.54 23.30
N SER A 191 -46.00 31.11 24.28
CA SER A 191 -47.41 31.49 24.42
C SER A 191 -47.61 32.50 25.55
N ASP A 192 -47.84 33.76 25.17
CA ASP A 192 -48.25 34.85 26.04
C ASP A 192 -49.73 34.69 26.46
N GLY A 193 -50.08 35.01 27.72
CA GLY A 193 -51.35 34.59 28.31
C GLY A 193 -51.65 35.16 29.70
N THR A 194 -52.08 36.43 29.72
CA THR A 194 -52.45 37.20 30.92
C THR A 194 -53.63 36.62 31.71
N THR A 195 -53.60 36.62 33.06
CA THR A 195 -54.82 36.81 33.90
C THR A 195 -54.51 37.27 35.34
N THR A 196 -55.56 37.69 36.06
CA THR A 196 -55.54 38.70 37.14
C THR A 196 -55.67 38.18 38.59
N THR A 197 -55.26 39.07 39.50
CA THR A 197 -55.35 39.13 40.99
C THR A 197 -56.59 38.51 41.69
N THR A 198 -56.36 37.79 42.81
CA THR A 198 -57.12 37.77 44.11
C THR A 198 -56.46 36.76 45.09
N GLY A 199 -56.37 36.96 46.43
CA GLY A 199 -56.67 38.17 47.21
C GLY A 199 -56.94 38.03 48.73
N GLN A 200 -56.30 37.11 49.48
CA GLN A 200 -56.25 37.11 50.97
C GLN A 200 -54.87 36.69 51.50
#